data_AF-A0A532TR81-F1
#
_entry.id   AF-A0A532TR81-F1
#
_cell.length_a   1.000
_cell.length_b   1.000
_cell.length_c   1.000
_cell.angle_alpha   90.00
_cell.angle_beta   90.00
_cell.angle_gamma   90.00
#
_symmetry.space_group_name_H-M   'P 1'
#
loop_
_entity.id
_entity.type
_entity.pdbx_description
1 polymer ?
#
loop_
_entity_poly.entity_id
_entity_poly.type
_entity_poly.pdbx_seq_one_letter_code
_entity_poly.pdbx_strand_id
1 'polypeptide(L)'
;MCDAIIAIGGGSGTLSEIALAWQMNKMIIAIDFDGWSGNLKSMRLDKRRLDKIFEAENAQNAVEILNSNIKNYKNDYKGVKKTRLGVNILTKNLPYNLFQ
;
A
#
# COMPACT_ATOMS: atom_id res chain seq x y z
N MET A 1 -11.22 6.17 -7.43
CA MET A 1 -10.21 5.71 -6.44
C MET A 1 -10.83 4.58 -5.63
N CYS A 2 -10.06 3.56 -5.20
CA CYS A 2 -10.61 2.45 -4.38
C CYS A 2 -10.27 2.62 -2.89
N ASP A 3 -11.07 1.98 -2.04
CA ASP A 3 -10.88 1.96 -0.59
C ASP A 3 -10.12 0.70 -0.12
N ALA A 4 -10.29 -0.42 -0.84
CA ALA A 4 -9.66 -1.70 -0.57
C ALA A 4 -9.43 -2.48 -1.87
N ILE A 5 -8.61 -3.53 -1.80
CA ILE A 5 -8.48 -4.52 -2.86
C ILE A 5 -8.73 -5.93 -2.31
N ILE A 6 -9.29 -6.80 -3.16
CA ILE A 6 -9.43 -8.24 -2.93
C ILE A 6 -8.64 -8.95 -4.03
N ALA A 7 -7.57 -9.65 -3.67
CA ALA A 7 -6.70 -10.36 -4.60
C ALA A 7 -7.05 -11.86 -4.66
N ILE A 8 -7.08 -12.43 -5.87
CA ILE A 8 -7.42 -13.83 -6.14
C ILE A 8 -6.44 -14.41 -7.17
N GLY A 9 -5.65 -15.38 -6.76
CA GLY A 9 -4.57 -16.00 -7.52
C GLY A 9 -3.54 -15.01 -8.08
N GLY A 10 -3.13 -15.25 -9.32
CA GLY A 10 -2.48 -14.26 -10.18
C GLY A 10 -0.95 -14.20 -10.09
N GLY A 11 -0.34 -13.67 -11.15
CA GLY A 11 1.10 -13.56 -11.33
C GLY A 11 1.67 -12.19 -10.94
N SER A 12 2.68 -11.72 -11.68
CA SER A 12 3.39 -10.46 -11.40
C SER A 12 2.49 -9.20 -11.46
N GLY A 13 1.41 -9.23 -12.24
CA GLY A 13 0.41 -8.16 -12.28
C GLY A 13 -0.27 -7.99 -10.91
N THR A 14 -0.81 -9.08 -10.37
CA THR A 14 -1.45 -9.09 -9.04
C THR A 14 -0.47 -8.73 -7.93
N LEU A 15 0.78 -9.20 -8.01
CA LEU A 15 1.84 -8.76 -7.10
C LEU A 15 2.03 -7.24 -7.14
N SER A 16 2.06 -6.65 -8.34
CA SER A 16 2.27 -5.21 -8.52
C SER A 16 1.11 -4.41 -7.94
N GLU A 17 -0.12 -4.88 -8.11
CA GLU A 17 -1.32 -4.28 -7.53
C GLU A 17 -1.34 -4.38 -6.00
N ILE A 18 -0.97 -5.54 -5.44
CA ILE A 18 -0.80 -5.74 -3.99
C ILE A 18 0.26 -4.78 -3.43
N ALA A 19 1.42 -4.69 -4.10
CA ALA A 19 2.50 -3.80 -3.69
C ALA A 19 2.09 -2.32 -3.75
N LEU A 20 1.35 -1.92 -4.78
CA LEU A 20 0.86 -0.55 -4.92
C LEU A 20 -0.18 -0.22 -3.83
N ALA A 21 -1.16 -1.10 -3.62
CA ALA A 21 -2.15 -0.94 -2.54
C ALA A 21 -1.48 -0.88 -1.17
N TRP A 22 -0.40 -1.65 -0.97
CA TRP A 22 0.40 -1.60 0.25
C TRP A 22 0.99 -0.21 0.48
N GLN A 23 1.66 0.32 -0.53
CA GLN A 23 2.26 1.65 -0.50
C GLN A 23 1.24 2.78 -0.31
N MET A 24 0.03 2.60 -0.84
CA MET A 24 -1.08 3.54 -0.72
C MET A 24 -1.84 3.43 0.61
N ASN A 25 -1.41 2.58 1.54
CA ASN A 25 -2.09 2.31 2.80
C ASN A 25 -3.56 1.86 2.60
N LYS A 26 -3.82 1.11 1.53
CA LYS A 26 -5.13 0.52 1.26
C LYS A 26 -5.28 -0.82 1.96
N MET A 27 -6.50 -1.15 2.34
CA MET A 27 -6.82 -2.47 2.89
C MET A 27 -6.61 -3.52 1.81
N ILE A 28 -5.96 -4.64 2.15
CA ILE A 28 -5.69 -5.74 1.22
C ILE A 28 -6.26 -7.01 1.82
N ILE A 29 -7.10 -7.69 1.06
CA ILE A 29 -7.64 -9.00 1.38
C ILE A 29 -7.17 -9.96 0.29
N ALA A 30 -6.65 -11.12 0.66
CA ALA A 30 -6.23 -12.16 -0.25
C ALA A 30 -7.07 -13.41 -0.02
N ILE A 31 -7.60 -13.97 -1.12
CA ILE A 31 -8.21 -15.29 -1.11
C ILE A 31 -7.14 -16.31 -1.52
N ASP A 32 -7.08 -17.42 -0.79
CA ASP A 32 -6.08 -18.45 -1.02
C ASP A 32 -6.33 -19.22 -2.32
N PHE A 33 -5.53 -18.89 -3.33
CA PHE A 33 -5.49 -19.52 -4.65
C PHE A 33 -4.05 -19.52 -5.14
N ASP A 34 -3.75 -20.37 -6.12
CA ASP A 34 -2.42 -20.42 -6.73
C ASP A 34 -1.98 -19.05 -7.28
N GLY A 35 -0.77 -18.64 -6.91
CA GLY A 35 -0.20 -17.33 -7.25
C GLY A 35 0.05 -16.42 -6.04
N TRP A 36 0.17 -15.12 -6.32
CA TRP A 36 0.63 -14.14 -5.33
C TRP A 36 -0.39 -13.79 -4.25
N SER A 37 -1.69 -13.98 -4.48
CA SER A 37 -2.68 -13.82 -3.41
C SER A 37 -2.47 -14.89 -2.31
N GLY A 38 -2.31 -16.15 -2.68
CA GLY A 38 -2.05 -17.25 -1.75
C GLY A 38 -0.70 -17.09 -1.05
N ASN A 39 0.35 -16.73 -1.80
CA ASN A 39 1.70 -16.58 -1.25
C ASN A 39 1.85 -15.46 -0.22
N LEU A 40 1.00 -14.42 -0.26
CA LEU A 40 1.13 -13.22 0.59
C LEU A 40 0.00 -13.08 1.63
N LYS A 41 -0.96 -14.01 1.67
CA LYS A 41 -2.04 -13.99 2.66
C LYS A 41 -1.48 -14.04 4.08
N SER A 42 -2.11 -13.33 5.01
CA SER A 42 -1.67 -13.24 6.40
C SER A 42 -0.25 -12.68 6.62
N MET A 43 0.44 -12.20 5.57
CA MET A 43 1.78 -11.62 5.67
C MET A 43 1.76 -10.10 5.77
N ARG A 44 2.80 -9.57 6.41
CA ARG A 44 3.17 -8.15 6.36
C ARG A 44 4.24 -7.97 5.29
N LEU A 45 3.99 -7.15 4.27
CA LEU A 45 4.91 -7.04 3.12
C LEU A 45 6.22 -6.35 3.47
N ASP A 46 6.19 -5.33 4.33
CA ASP A 46 7.39 -4.63 4.77
C ASP A 46 7.22 -3.93 6.12
N LYS A 47 8.28 -3.24 6.55
CA LYS A 47 8.30 -2.49 7.82
C LYS A 47 7.50 -1.18 7.81
N ARG A 48 6.94 -0.73 6.67
CA ARG A 48 6.30 0.59 6.54
C ARG A 48 4.89 0.65 7.12
N ARG A 49 4.16 -0.46 7.07
CA ARG A 49 2.86 -0.62 7.75
C ARG A 49 2.98 -1.63 8.87
N LEU A 50 2.16 -1.54 9.90
CA LEU A 50 2.16 -2.46 11.05
C LEU A 50 1.14 -3.60 10.90
N ASP A 51 0.18 -3.42 10.02
CA ASP A 51 -0.86 -4.40 9.72
C ASP A 51 -0.32 -5.50 8.78
N LYS A 52 -1.24 -6.38 8.38
CA LYS A 52 -0.98 -7.49 7.46
C LYS A 52 -2.06 -7.55 6.39
N ILE A 53 -1.78 -8.27 5.32
CA ILE A 53 -2.78 -8.68 4.35
C ILE A 53 -3.77 -9.60 5.06
N PHE A 54 -5.06 -9.31 4.95
CA PHE A 54 -6.10 -10.18 5.49
C PHE A 54 -6.24 -11.41 4.61
N GLU A 55 -6.51 -12.54 5.22
CA GLU A 55 -6.81 -13.79 4.53
C GLU A 55 -8.31 -14.02 4.56
N ALA A 56 -8.87 -14.42 3.42
CA ALA A 56 -10.26 -14.80 3.30
C ALA A 56 -10.38 -16.18 2.64
N GLU A 57 -11.33 -16.99 3.10
CA GLU A 57 -11.53 -18.34 2.56
C GLU A 57 -12.32 -18.33 1.24
N ASN A 58 -13.17 -17.34 1.07
CA ASN A 58 -14.06 -17.20 -0.08
C ASN A 58 -14.53 -15.74 -0.22
N ALA A 59 -15.28 -15.46 -1.28
CA ALA A 59 -15.76 -14.11 -1.58
C ALA A 59 -16.65 -13.53 -0.46
N GLN A 60 -17.51 -14.35 0.14
CA GLN A 60 -18.41 -13.91 1.21
C GLN A 60 -17.63 -13.48 2.46
N ASN A 61 -16.68 -14.33 2.88
CA ASN A 61 -15.79 -14.02 4.00
C ASN A 61 -14.92 -12.78 3.72
N ALA A 62 -14.47 -12.57 2.48
CA ALA A 62 -13.74 -11.36 2.10
C ALA A 62 -14.58 -10.09 2.30
N VAL A 63 -15.87 -10.12 1.98
CA VAL A 63 -16.79 -8.98 2.19
C VAL A 63 -17.04 -8.73 3.69
N GLU A 64 -17.16 -9.79 4.49
CA GLU A 64 -17.31 -9.67 5.95
C GLU A 64 -16.09 -9.02 6.61
N ILE A 65 -14.90 -9.48 6.21
CA ILE A 65 -13.62 -8.91 6.65
C ILE A 65 -13.54 -7.44 6.24
N LEU A 66 -13.90 -7.11 5.00
CA LEU A 66 -13.93 -5.74 4.48
C LEU A 66 -14.82 -4.85 5.35
N ASN A 67 -16.08 -5.21 5.53
CA ASN A 67 -17.04 -4.41 6.30
C ASN A 67 -16.59 -4.18 7.75
N SER A 68 -15.92 -5.17 8.34
CA SER A 68 -15.43 -5.10 9.72
C SER A 68 -14.22 -4.17 9.90
N ASN A 69 -13.38 -4.03 8.87
CA ASN A 69 -12.06 -3.41 9.00
C ASN A 69 -11.87 -2.11 8.21
N ILE A 70 -12.70 -1.85 7.17
CA ILE A 70 -12.48 -0.76 6.22
C ILE A 70 -12.37 0.62 6.87
N LYS A 71 -13.03 0.83 8.01
CA LYS A 71 -12.97 2.09 8.77
C LYS A 71 -11.55 2.45 9.22
N ASN A 72 -10.65 1.47 9.37
CA ASN A 72 -9.26 1.67 9.76
C ASN A 72 -8.37 2.17 8.60
N TYR A 73 -8.88 2.18 7.37
CA TYR A 73 -8.13 2.46 6.13
C TYR A 73 -8.56 3.75 5.43
N LYS A 74 -9.28 4.64 6.12
CA LYS A 74 -9.80 5.91 5.58
C LYS A 74 -8.74 6.97 5.24
N ASN A 75 -7.45 6.66 5.37
CA ASN A 75 -6.41 7.63 5.09
C ASN A 75 -6.23 7.81 3.58
N ASP A 76 -6.45 9.04 3.12
CA ASP A 76 -6.04 9.45 1.79
C ASP A 76 -4.53 9.43 1.67
N TYR A 77 -4.04 8.87 0.57
CA TYR A 77 -2.61 8.85 0.26
C TYR A 77 -2.10 10.28 0.08
N LYS A 78 -1.26 10.75 1.00
CA LYS A 78 -0.71 12.13 1.04
C LYS A 78 0.47 12.36 0.07
N GLY A 79 0.76 11.41 -0.82
CA GLY A 79 1.92 11.48 -1.72
C GLY A 79 3.24 11.04 -1.08
N VAL A 80 4.31 11.07 -1.88
CA VAL A 80 5.68 10.79 -1.40
C VAL A 80 6.13 11.92 -0.48
N LYS A 81 6.57 11.58 0.74
CA LYS A 81 7.11 12.57 1.68
C LYS A 81 8.30 13.31 1.05
N LYS A 82 8.19 14.65 0.91
CA LYS A 82 9.22 15.52 0.29
C LYS A 82 10.63 15.35 0.87
N THR A 83 10.72 14.98 2.15
CA THR A 83 11.98 14.65 2.84
C THR A 83 12.79 13.55 2.14
N ARG A 84 12.13 12.66 1.36
CA ARG A 84 12.80 11.58 0.61
C ARG A 84 13.34 12.02 -0.76
N LEU A 85 12.94 13.19 -1.26
CA LEU A 85 13.39 13.70 -2.56
C LEU A 85 14.72 14.47 -2.47
N GLY A 86 15.33 14.57 -1.27
CA GLY A 86 16.54 15.37 -1.07
C GLY A 86 16.34 16.88 -1.29
N VAL A 87 15.09 17.32 -1.50
CA VAL A 87 14.74 18.73 -1.70
C VAL A 87 14.70 19.40 -0.33
N ASN A 88 15.89 19.71 0.20
CA ASN A 88 16.03 20.73 1.22
C ASN A 88 15.70 22.07 0.56
N ILE A 89 14.75 22.81 1.12
CA ILE A 89 14.40 24.18 0.70
C ILE A 89 15.53 25.12 1.13
N LEU A 90 16.74 24.92 0.59
CA LEU A 90 17.90 25.81 0.77
C LEU A 90 18.02 26.84 -0.36
N THR A 91 17.10 26.87 -1.31
CA THR A 91 17.09 27.88 -2.39
C THR A 91 16.26 29.12 -2.07
N LYS A 92 16.06 29.45 -0.79
CA LYS A 92 15.49 30.77 -0.43
C LYS A 92 16.53 31.84 -0.13
N ASN A 93 17.81 31.54 0.09
CA ASN A 93 18.84 32.56 0.38
C ASN A 93 20.27 32.11 0.00
N LEU A 94 20.56 31.85 -1.28
CA LEU A 94 21.95 31.91 -1.74
C LEU A 94 22.22 33.31 -2.31
N PRO A 95 23.09 34.14 -1.69
CA PRO A 95 23.53 35.38 -2.31
C PRO A 95 24.36 35.06 -3.56
N TYR A 96 24.06 35.77 -4.65
CA TYR A 96 24.56 35.57 -6.02
C TYR A 96 26.06 35.84 -6.25
N ASN A 97 26.94 35.78 -5.23
CA ASN A 97 28.34 36.23 -5.36
C ASN A 97 29.35 35.18 -4.89
N LEU A 98 29.43 34.03 -5.58
CA LEU A 98 30.52 33.07 -5.36
C LEU A 98 31.12 32.47 -6.65
N PHE A 99 30.92 33.15 -7.79
CA PHE A 99 31.68 32.90 -9.01
C PHE A 99 32.24 34.22 -9.54
N GLN A 100 33.26 34.75 -8.86
CA GLN A 100 34.27 35.65 -9.40
C GLN A 100 35.64 35.16 -8.95
#